data_AF-A0A4P6H491-F1
#
_entry.id   AF-A0A4P6H491-F1
#
_cell.length_a   1.000
_cell.length_b   1.000
_cell.length_c   1.000
_cell.angle_alpha   90.00
_cell.angle_beta   90.00
_cell.angle_gamma   90.00
#
_symmetry.space_group_name_H-M   'P 1'
#
loop_
_entity.id
_entity.type
_entity.pdbx_description
1 polymer ?
#
loop_
_entity_poly.entity_id
_entity_poly.type
_entity_poly.pdbx_seq_one_letter_code
_entity_poly.pdbx_strand_id
1 'polypeptide(L)'
;MATLTPPADEFAGREQLRTSSVEFRKEVITVADGIFAAVGYSASNVTLIQGEEGSIVVDTAANPVDAQAIADAFGDRLRRPVRAIIYTHNHPDHSGGATVFAGADRPEIYSHRTLVEAGPEFGRGPRDGGDAFGTRLPDALFINAGTQLEYGRVTPHTREGFLAPTRTFGGDSETIEVAGVRLQLIHTPGESPENIAVWIGAKRVLIPGDDVLKSYPNLSPIRGLKLRPPERWIASLDRMLALNADAMVQGHMRPVLGRDEVRRALTDYRDGISTVLDQTLAGIRQGRTPDELVQEVRLSPELAASPYLQEYYGSVAWAVRGIYADYVGWFDGNATNLNPLPPAGRAARMIEMAGGPDGMLARAGQAIATGDFQWAAELADCLLALDPADAAARQLKARALTELGERQLNATARNYYLTTAQFLEGSA
;
A
#
# COMPACT_ATOMS: atom_id res chain seq x y z
N MET A 1 40.69 -1.08 -16.44
CA MET A 1 40.03 -2.32 -15.98
C MET A 1 39.54 -2.07 -14.56
N ALA A 2 38.32 -1.55 -14.43
CA ALA A 2 37.67 -1.46 -13.13
C ALA A 2 37.16 -2.86 -12.79
N THR A 3 37.63 -3.39 -11.67
CA THR A 3 37.18 -4.65 -11.10
C THR A 3 35.71 -4.54 -10.76
N LEU A 4 34.87 -5.18 -11.58
CA LEU A 4 33.47 -5.42 -11.28
C LEU A 4 33.41 -6.20 -9.96
N THR A 5 32.98 -5.53 -8.90
CA THR A 5 32.30 -6.17 -7.77
C THR A 5 31.29 -7.15 -8.37
N PRO A 6 31.21 -8.42 -7.92
CA PRO A 6 30.17 -9.32 -8.43
C PRO A 6 28.82 -8.63 -8.31
N PRO A 7 27.94 -8.68 -9.33
CA PRO A 7 26.65 -8.03 -9.23
C PRO A 7 25.95 -8.54 -7.97
N ALA A 8 25.40 -7.61 -7.19
CA ALA A 8 24.40 -7.96 -6.19
C ALA A 8 23.38 -8.90 -6.85
N ASP A 9 22.90 -9.91 -6.13
CA ASP A 9 21.91 -10.85 -6.66
C ASP A 9 20.79 -10.06 -7.35
N GLU A 10 20.74 -10.15 -8.68
CA GLU A 10 19.90 -9.28 -9.52
C GLU A 10 18.41 -9.44 -9.17
N PHE A 11 18.04 -10.56 -8.56
CA PHE A 11 16.68 -10.90 -8.16
C PHE A 11 16.45 -10.80 -6.64
N ALA A 12 17.39 -10.23 -5.88
CA ALA A 12 17.31 -10.12 -4.43
C ALA A 12 16.00 -9.48 -3.96
N GLY A 13 15.54 -8.42 -4.65
CA GLY A 13 14.27 -7.75 -4.33
C GLY A 13 13.07 -8.69 -4.42
N ARG A 14 13.01 -9.52 -5.47
CA ARG A 14 11.93 -10.52 -5.65
C ARG A 14 11.99 -11.61 -4.59
N GLU A 15 13.17 -12.13 -4.26
CA GLU A 15 13.30 -13.16 -3.23
C GLU A 15 12.99 -12.62 -1.82
N GLN A 16 13.36 -11.37 -1.56
CA GLN A 16 12.97 -10.66 -0.33
C GLN A 16 11.45 -10.48 -0.27
N LEU A 17 10.80 -10.12 -1.38
CA LEU A 17 9.34 -10.02 -1.47
C LEU A 17 8.65 -11.38 -1.26
N ARG A 18 9.20 -12.48 -1.81
CA ARG A 18 8.67 -13.84 -1.53
C ARG A 18 8.79 -14.19 -0.06
N THR A 19 9.92 -13.87 0.54
CA THR A 19 10.17 -14.14 1.97
C THR A 19 9.20 -13.36 2.85
N SER A 20 8.87 -12.12 2.49
CA SER A 20 7.93 -11.30 3.28
C SER A 20 6.49 -11.85 3.29
N SER A 21 6.11 -12.73 2.35
CA SER A 21 4.80 -13.40 2.36
C SER A 21 4.53 -14.24 3.62
N VAL A 22 5.55 -14.56 4.42
CA VAL A 22 5.38 -15.18 5.75
C VAL A 22 4.51 -14.33 6.69
N GLU A 23 4.47 -13.01 6.47
CA GLU A 23 3.63 -12.07 7.23
C GLU A 23 2.13 -12.28 7.00
N PHE A 24 1.74 -13.05 5.99
CA PHE A 24 0.34 -13.32 5.64
C PHE A 24 -0.09 -14.76 5.93
N ARG A 25 0.71 -15.53 6.68
CA ARG A 25 0.34 -16.89 7.04
C ARG A 25 -0.93 -16.88 7.92
N LYS A 26 -1.94 -17.65 7.49
CA LYS A 26 -3.19 -17.86 8.22
C LYS A 26 -2.94 -18.30 9.67
N GLU A 27 -3.30 -17.44 10.62
CA GLU A 27 -3.13 -17.70 12.05
C GLU A 27 -4.03 -16.79 12.89
N VAL A 28 -4.60 -17.33 13.97
CA VAL A 28 -5.19 -16.54 15.05
C VAL A 28 -4.15 -16.36 16.15
N ILE A 29 -3.60 -15.16 16.25
CA ILE A 29 -2.52 -14.82 17.17
C ILE A 29 -3.13 -14.24 18.44
N THR A 30 -2.72 -14.75 19.61
CA THR A 30 -3.07 -14.13 20.90
C THR A 30 -2.12 -12.96 21.14
N VAL A 31 -2.65 -11.74 21.18
CA VAL A 31 -1.88 -10.50 21.30
C VAL A 31 -1.71 -10.12 22.77
N ALA A 32 -2.79 -10.25 23.53
CA ALA A 32 -2.83 -10.13 24.97
C ALA A 32 -3.99 -11.00 25.49
N ASP A 33 -4.09 -11.15 26.81
CA ASP A 33 -5.22 -11.84 27.42
C ASP A 33 -6.57 -11.23 26.95
N GLY A 34 -7.39 -12.06 26.30
CA GLY A 34 -8.67 -11.67 25.71
C GLY A 34 -8.60 -10.91 24.38
N ILE A 35 -7.42 -10.72 23.77
CA ILE A 35 -7.25 -9.99 22.50
C ILE A 35 -6.56 -10.87 21.47
N PHE A 36 -7.21 -11.04 20.31
CA PHE A 36 -6.75 -11.93 19.24
C PHE A 36 -6.75 -11.22 17.89
N ALA A 37 -5.78 -11.53 17.04
CA ALA A 37 -5.72 -11.05 15.66
C ALA A 37 -5.81 -12.24 14.70
N ALA A 38 -6.78 -12.24 13.80
CA ALA A 38 -6.83 -13.17 12.68
C ALA A 38 -6.05 -12.57 11.49
N VAL A 39 -4.91 -13.19 11.17
CA VAL A 39 -3.98 -12.73 10.13
C VAL A 39 -4.03 -13.66 8.92
N GLY A 40 -3.99 -13.12 7.71
CA GLY A 40 -3.82 -13.90 6.48
C GLY A 40 -5.08 -14.60 5.96
N TYR A 41 -6.22 -14.37 6.61
CA TYR A 41 -7.51 -14.93 6.19
C TYR A 41 -8.21 -14.08 5.11
N SER A 42 -7.90 -12.77 5.06
CA SER A 42 -8.33 -11.81 4.04
C SER A 42 -7.18 -10.87 3.71
N ALA A 43 -7.44 -9.83 2.92
CA ALA A 43 -6.55 -8.72 2.68
C ALA A 43 -6.10 -8.04 3.98
N SER A 44 -7.06 -7.69 4.84
CA SER A 44 -6.83 -7.09 6.16
C SER A 44 -6.93 -8.13 7.30
N ASN A 45 -6.41 -7.73 8.44
CA ASN A 45 -6.57 -8.40 9.72
C ASN A 45 -7.92 -8.05 10.35
N VAL A 46 -8.47 -8.99 11.11
CA VAL A 46 -9.60 -8.73 12.00
C VAL A 46 -9.15 -8.94 13.44
N THR A 47 -9.45 -7.97 14.31
CA THR A 47 -9.13 -8.07 15.74
C THR A 47 -10.38 -8.41 16.54
N LEU A 48 -10.26 -9.41 17.41
CA LEU A 48 -11.28 -9.82 18.36
C LEU A 48 -10.87 -9.43 19.77
N ILE A 49 -11.76 -8.76 20.49
CA ILE A 49 -11.58 -8.38 21.90
C ILE A 49 -12.71 -9.03 22.70
N GLN A 50 -12.34 -9.85 23.69
CA GLN A 50 -13.29 -10.48 24.60
C GLN A 50 -13.65 -9.52 25.73
N GLY A 51 -14.95 -9.31 25.89
CA GLY A 51 -15.54 -8.72 27.07
C GLY A 51 -16.19 -9.75 27.98
N GLU A 52 -16.69 -9.27 29.12
CA GLU A 52 -17.46 -10.09 30.06
C GLU A 52 -18.86 -10.42 29.50
N GLU A 53 -19.43 -9.50 28.70
CA GLU A 53 -20.81 -9.61 28.21
C GLU A 53 -20.92 -9.97 26.72
N GLY A 54 -19.80 -10.32 26.07
CA GLY A 54 -19.74 -10.60 24.64
C GLY A 54 -18.40 -10.23 24.01
N SER A 55 -18.37 -10.06 22.69
CA SER A 55 -17.15 -9.68 21.95
C SER A 55 -17.27 -8.32 21.27
N ILE A 56 -16.12 -7.71 21.04
CA ILE A 56 -15.94 -6.54 20.18
C ILE A 56 -15.05 -6.97 19.02
N VAL A 57 -15.42 -6.57 17.81
CA VAL A 57 -14.66 -6.85 16.59
C VAL A 57 -14.15 -5.53 16.01
N VAL A 58 -12.86 -5.45 15.70
CA VAL A 58 -12.27 -4.31 14.97
C VAL A 58 -11.91 -4.77 13.57
N ASP A 59 -12.50 -4.07 12.59
CA ASP A 59 -12.54 -4.41 11.17
C ASP A 59 -13.17 -5.78 10.86
N THR A 60 -13.59 -6.01 9.61
CA THR A 60 -14.46 -7.14 9.26
C THR A 60 -14.14 -7.78 7.91
N ALA A 61 -12.89 -7.72 7.45
CA ALA A 61 -12.42 -8.32 6.20
C ALA A 61 -13.09 -7.78 4.91
N ALA A 62 -12.64 -8.25 3.74
CA ALA A 62 -13.04 -7.71 2.43
C ALA A 62 -14.42 -8.14 1.94
N ASN A 63 -14.94 -9.25 2.45
CA ASN A 63 -16.20 -9.83 2.02
C ASN A 63 -16.73 -10.82 3.09
N PRO A 64 -18.01 -11.25 2.98
CA PRO A 64 -18.59 -12.22 3.90
C PRO A 64 -17.91 -13.61 3.91
N VAL A 65 -17.30 -14.05 2.81
CA VAL A 65 -16.66 -15.38 2.72
C VAL A 65 -15.43 -15.43 3.63
N ASP A 66 -14.56 -14.42 3.51
CA ASP A 66 -13.36 -14.31 4.34
C ASP A 66 -13.73 -14.07 5.80
N ALA A 67 -14.73 -13.21 6.06
CA ALA A 67 -15.23 -12.95 7.41
C ALA A 67 -15.78 -14.22 8.08
N GLN A 68 -16.45 -15.11 7.33
CA GLN A 68 -16.89 -16.40 7.85
C GLN A 68 -15.71 -17.30 8.21
N ALA A 69 -14.70 -17.38 7.34
CA ALA A 69 -13.49 -18.16 7.63
C ALA A 69 -12.75 -17.64 8.89
N ILE A 70 -12.77 -16.33 9.12
CA ILE A 70 -12.22 -15.69 10.32
C ILE A 70 -13.06 -16.02 11.56
N ALA A 71 -14.39 -15.91 11.48
CA ALA A 71 -15.28 -16.24 12.59
C ALA A 71 -15.11 -17.71 13.01
N ASP A 72 -15.00 -18.63 12.04
CA ASP A 72 -14.74 -20.04 12.28
C ASP A 72 -13.36 -20.26 12.94
N ALA A 73 -12.34 -19.52 12.49
CA ALA A 73 -10.99 -19.60 13.05
C ALA A 73 -10.89 -19.07 14.48
N PHE A 74 -11.67 -18.03 14.82
CA PHE A 74 -11.78 -17.58 16.22
C PHE A 74 -12.38 -18.67 17.11
N GLY A 75 -13.39 -19.41 16.61
CA GLY A 75 -14.06 -20.47 17.34
C GLY A 75 -14.62 -19.97 18.68
N ASP A 76 -14.40 -20.71 19.76
CA ASP A 76 -14.88 -20.37 21.11
C ASP A 76 -14.32 -19.05 21.67
N ARG A 77 -13.29 -18.47 21.02
CA ARG A 77 -12.80 -17.13 21.39
C ARG A 77 -13.85 -16.07 21.07
N LEU A 78 -14.62 -16.22 19.99
CA LEU A 78 -15.69 -15.31 19.60
C LEU A 78 -16.92 -15.54 20.49
N ARG A 79 -16.95 -14.85 21.64
CA ARG A 79 -18.08 -14.90 22.58
C ARG A 79 -19.25 -14.09 22.03
N ARG A 80 -20.38 -14.76 21.81
CA ARG A 80 -21.64 -14.13 21.46
C ARG A 80 -22.34 -13.55 22.71
N PRO A 81 -23.14 -12.49 22.57
CA PRO A 81 -23.33 -11.72 21.34
C PRO A 81 -22.11 -10.85 21.00
N VAL A 82 -21.90 -10.56 19.71
CA VAL A 82 -21.02 -9.45 19.31
C VAL A 82 -21.73 -8.16 19.71
N ARG A 83 -21.10 -7.40 20.62
CA ARG A 83 -21.66 -6.16 21.19
C ARG A 83 -21.29 -4.93 20.38
N ALA A 84 -20.09 -4.92 19.79
CA ALA A 84 -19.63 -3.84 18.95
C ALA A 84 -18.81 -4.32 17.76
N ILE A 85 -18.93 -3.59 16.65
CA ILE A 85 -18.02 -3.61 15.52
C ILE A 85 -17.41 -2.20 15.43
N ILE A 86 -16.11 -2.10 15.24
CA ILE A 86 -15.41 -0.82 15.08
C ILE A 86 -14.72 -0.86 13.71
N TYR A 87 -15.05 0.08 12.84
CA TYR A 87 -14.29 0.28 11.60
C TYR A 87 -13.17 1.26 11.85
N THR A 88 -11.93 0.86 11.55
CA THR A 88 -10.78 1.75 11.59
C THR A 88 -10.89 2.82 10.51
N HIS A 89 -11.29 2.44 9.30
CA HIS A 89 -11.48 3.35 8.17
C HIS A 89 -12.33 2.74 7.04
N ASN A 90 -12.55 3.48 5.95
CA ASN A 90 -13.48 3.13 4.88
C ASN A 90 -12.86 2.32 3.73
N HIS A 91 -11.73 1.64 3.90
CA HIS A 91 -11.26 0.76 2.83
C HIS A 91 -12.10 -0.54 2.78
N PRO A 92 -12.48 -1.04 1.59
CA PRO A 92 -13.39 -2.19 1.45
C PRO A 92 -12.97 -3.44 2.23
N ASP A 93 -11.67 -3.67 2.33
CA ASP A 93 -11.04 -4.76 3.08
C ASP A 93 -11.20 -4.67 4.59
N HIS A 94 -11.60 -3.53 5.14
CA HIS A 94 -11.81 -3.37 6.59
C HIS A 94 -13.28 -3.46 7.00
N SER A 95 -14.21 -3.34 6.06
CA SER A 95 -15.64 -3.17 6.36
C SER A 95 -16.54 -4.14 5.60
N GLY A 96 -15.99 -4.98 4.72
CA GLY A 96 -16.73 -5.74 3.72
C GLY A 96 -17.45 -6.99 4.20
N GLY A 97 -17.13 -7.52 5.39
CA GLY A 97 -17.76 -8.73 5.96
C GLY A 97 -18.52 -8.55 7.28
N ALA A 98 -18.98 -7.33 7.61
CA ALA A 98 -19.59 -7.03 8.90
C ALA A 98 -20.89 -7.78 9.19
N THR A 99 -21.68 -8.13 8.18
CA THR A 99 -22.91 -8.94 8.31
C THR A 99 -22.67 -10.28 9.01
N VAL A 100 -21.50 -10.90 8.82
CA VAL A 100 -21.13 -12.18 9.43
C VAL A 100 -20.94 -12.05 10.94
N PHE A 101 -20.19 -11.03 11.37
CA PHE A 101 -19.96 -10.77 12.78
C PHE A 101 -21.24 -10.27 13.46
N ALA A 102 -22.01 -9.40 12.80
CA ALA A 102 -23.27 -8.88 13.34
C ALA A 102 -24.32 -9.98 13.54
N GLY A 103 -24.49 -10.90 12.57
CA GLY A 103 -25.48 -11.97 12.65
C GLY A 103 -26.85 -11.48 13.13
N ALA A 104 -27.38 -12.11 14.18
CA ALA A 104 -28.61 -11.68 14.86
C ALA A 104 -28.37 -10.74 16.06
N ASP A 105 -27.11 -10.46 16.41
CA ASP A 105 -26.72 -9.80 17.66
C ASP A 105 -26.98 -8.29 17.66
N ARG A 106 -27.10 -7.68 16.46
CA ARG A 106 -27.31 -6.23 16.25
C ARG A 106 -26.31 -5.36 17.05
N PRO A 107 -25.00 -5.53 16.84
CA PRO A 107 -23.99 -4.74 17.55
C PRO A 107 -24.12 -3.24 17.28
N GLU A 108 -23.60 -2.42 18.19
CA GLU A 108 -23.28 -1.03 17.87
C GLU A 108 -22.08 -1.00 16.91
N ILE A 109 -22.16 -0.18 15.86
CA ILE A 109 -21.13 -0.08 14.84
C ILE A 109 -20.53 1.31 14.91
N TYR A 110 -19.26 1.38 15.29
CA TYR A 110 -18.53 2.61 15.56
C TYR A 110 -17.61 2.97 14.39
N SER A 111 -17.54 4.25 14.07
CA SER A 111 -16.51 4.82 13.18
C SER A 111 -16.29 6.30 13.49
N HIS A 112 -15.26 6.91 12.88
CA HIS A 112 -15.24 8.36 12.77
C HIS A 112 -16.38 8.85 11.87
N ARG A 113 -16.90 10.06 12.12
CA ARG A 113 -17.96 10.68 11.34
C ARG A 113 -17.56 10.91 9.88
N THR A 114 -16.30 11.22 9.63
CA THR A 114 -15.79 11.42 8.26
C THR A 114 -15.97 10.18 7.38
N LEU A 115 -16.03 8.97 7.95
CA LEU A 115 -16.29 7.74 7.17
C LEU A 115 -17.63 7.80 6.44
N VAL A 116 -18.67 8.33 7.10
CA VAL A 116 -20.03 8.43 6.53
C VAL A 116 -20.25 9.71 5.73
N GLU A 117 -19.42 10.74 5.96
CA GLU A 117 -19.46 12.01 5.21
C GLU A 117 -18.63 11.98 3.93
N ALA A 118 -17.66 11.06 3.83
CA ALA A 118 -16.78 10.95 2.69
C ALA A 118 -17.54 10.54 1.43
N GLY A 119 -17.33 11.32 0.35
CA GLY A 119 -17.74 10.92 -0.99
C GLY A 119 -16.88 9.77 -1.54
N PRO A 120 -17.28 9.16 -2.67
CA PRO A 120 -16.47 8.13 -3.30
C PRO A 120 -15.10 8.67 -3.71
N GLU A 121 -14.05 7.88 -3.51
CA GLU A 121 -12.72 8.22 -4.02
C GLU A 121 -12.76 8.32 -5.56
N PHE A 122 -12.09 9.34 -6.10
CA PHE A 122 -11.88 9.47 -7.53
C PHE A 122 -10.51 8.89 -7.88
N GLY A 123 -10.50 7.76 -8.60
CA GLY A 123 -9.30 7.05 -9.02
C GLY A 123 -8.99 7.21 -10.50
N ARG A 124 -7.73 6.97 -10.87
CA ARG A 124 -7.34 6.86 -12.29
C ARG A 124 -7.96 5.61 -12.91
N GLY A 125 -8.48 5.75 -14.13
CA GLY A 125 -8.98 4.61 -14.91
C GLY A 125 -7.87 3.62 -15.33
N PRO A 126 -8.25 2.41 -15.75
CA PRO A 126 -7.30 1.40 -16.22
C PRO A 126 -6.58 1.88 -17.49
N ARG A 127 -5.31 1.48 -17.65
CA ARG A 127 -4.48 1.84 -18.80
C ARG A 127 -3.49 0.73 -19.11
N ASP A 128 -3.37 0.37 -20.39
CA ASP A 128 -2.35 -0.55 -20.94
C ASP A 128 -2.24 -1.88 -20.15
N GLY A 129 -3.39 -2.37 -19.66
CA GLY A 129 -3.50 -3.59 -18.87
C GLY A 129 -2.83 -3.56 -17.49
N GLY A 130 -2.25 -2.43 -17.07
CA GLY A 130 -1.52 -2.30 -15.82
C GLY A 130 -2.42 -2.36 -14.59
N ASP A 131 -2.06 -3.22 -13.65
CA ASP A 131 -2.78 -3.46 -12.41
C ASP A 131 -1.79 -3.65 -11.25
N ALA A 132 -1.86 -2.72 -10.29
CA ALA A 132 -0.97 -2.65 -9.13
C ALA A 132 -1.15 -3.83 -8.17
N PHE A 133 -2.30 -4.50 -8.20
CA PHE A 133 -2.59 -5.62 -7.32
C PHE A 133 -2.44 -6.97 -8.03
N GLY A 134 -2.17 -6.95 -9.34
CA GLY A 134 -1.92 -8.16 -10.11
C GLY A 134 -3.10 -9.12 -10.10
N THR A 135 -4.34 -8.63 -10.05
CA THR A 135 -5.58 -9.42 -9.90
C THR A 135 -5.74 -10.50 -10.98
N ARG A 136 -5.18 -10.26 -12.17
CA ARG A 136 -5.24 -11.17 -13.33
C ARG A 136 -3.89 -11.80 -13.71
N LEU A 137 -2.85 -11.64 -12.88
CA LEU A 137 -1.58 -12.31 -13.14
C LEU A 137 -1.72 -13.84 -13.04
N PRO A 138 -1.06 -14.62 -13.91
CA PRO A 138 -0.92 -16.06 -13.70
C PRO A 138 -0.29 -16.37 -12.33
N ASP A 139 -0.72 -17.45 -11.68
CA ASP A 139 -0.23 -17.83 -10.34
C ASP A 139 1.28 -18.01 -10.30
N ALA A 140 1.89 -18.52 -11.38
CA ALA A 140 3.34 -18.69 -11.49
C ALA A 140 4.12 -17.36 -11.43
N LEU A 141 3.47 -16.24 -11.74
CA LEU A 141 4.06 -14.91 -11.72
C LEU A 141 3.67 -14.11 -10.48
N PHE A 142 2.60 -14.44 -9.78
CA PHE A 142 2.11 -13.69 -8.63
C PHE A 142 2.88 -14.06 -7.36
N ILE A 143 3.22 -13.07 -6.52
CA ILE A 143 3.91 -13.29 -5.23
C ILE A 143 3.01 -12.84 -4.08
N ASN A 144 2.74 -11.55 -4.02
CA ASN A 144 1.79 -10.93 -3.09
C ASN A 144 1.40 -9.53 -3.60
N ALA A 145 0.60 -8.80 -2.82
CA ALA A 145 0.15 -7.43 -3.10
C ALA A 145 0.76 -6.39 -2.14
N GLY A 146 1.94 -6.67 -1.58
CA GLY A 146 2.73 -5.74 -0.77
C GLY A 146 2.42 -5.86 0.72
N THR A 147 1.25 -5.41 1.14
CA THR A 147 0.78 -5.49 2.55
C THR A 147 -0.12 -6.68 2.80
N GLN A 148 -0.42 -7.47 1.78
CA GLN A 148 -1.36 -8.59 1.86
C GLN A 148 -0.97 -9.68 0.87
N LEU A 149 -1.40 -10.91 1.13
CA LEU A 149 -1.09 -12.04 0.26
C LEU A 149 -1.74 -11.86 -1.11
N GLU A 150 -3.00 -11.46 -1.14
CA GLU A 150 -3.77 -11.29 -2.37
C GLU A 150 -4.81 -10.17 -2.20
N TYR A 151 -5.30 -9.66 -3.32
CA TYR A 151 -6.33 -8.62 -3.38
C TYR A 151 -7.29 -8.98 -4.50
N GLY A 152 -8.47 -9.49 -4.16
CA GLY A 152 -9.52 -9.77 -5.13
C GLY A 152 -9.19 -10.85 -6.18
N ARG A 153 -8.13 -11.66 -5.99
CA ARG A 153 -7.74 -12.75 -6.90
C ARG A 153 -8.57 -13.99 -6.66
N VAL A 154 -8.75 -14.39 -5.39
CA VAL A 154 -9.52 -15.59 -5.03
C VAL A 154 -10.91 -15.20 -4.56
N THR A 155 -10.99 -14.24 -3.64
CA THR A 155 -12.27 -13.69 -3.16
C THR A 155 -12.33 -12.19 -3.47
N PRO A 156 -13.33 -11.72 -4.24
CA PRO A 156 -13.41 -10.32 -4.62
C PRO A 156 -13.66 -9.40 -3.42
N HIS A 157 -13.23 -8.14 -3.54
CA HIS A 157 -13.57 -7.10 -2.58
C HIS A 157 -14.94 -6.54 -2.96
N THR A 158 -16.01 -6.98 -2.29
CA THR A 158 -17.38 -6.74 -2.76
C THR A 158 -18.17 -5.72 -1.94
N ARG A 159 -17.70 -5.36 -0.74
CA ARG A 159 -18.48 -4.58 0.26
C ARG A 159 -19.90 -5.13 0.55
N GLU A 160 -20.23 -6.34 0.11
CA GLU A 160 -21.58 -6.91 0.23
C GLU A 160 -22.02 -7.11 1.69
N GLY A 161 -21.06 -7.35 2.58
CA GLY A 161 -21.30 -7.46 4.02
C GLY A 161 -21.16 -6.15 4.79
N PHE A 162 -21.02 -5.00 4.13
CA PHE A 162 -20.95 -3.71 4.81
C PHE A 162 -22.26 -3.41 5.56
N LEU A 163 -22.12 -2.90 6.78
CA LEU A 163 -23.22 -2.35 7.56
C LEU A 163 -22.89 -0.90 7.94
N ALA A 164 -23.83 0.02 7.77
CA ALA A 164 -23.59 1.41 8.10
C ALA A 164 -23.30 1.60 9.61
N PRO A 165 -22.36 2.48 9.99
CA PRO A 165 -22.14 2.83 11.39
C PRO A 165 -23.43 3.31 12.06
N THR A 166 -23.68 2.83 13.28
CA THR A 166 -24.82 3.23 14.11
C THR A 166 -24.42 4.27 15.17
N ARG A 167 -23.11 4.42 15.40
CA ARG A 167 -22.48 5.41 16.28
C ARG A 167 -21.29 6.03 15.57
N THR A 168 -21.21 7.37 15.58
CA THR A 168 -20.06 8.09 15.06
C THR A 168 -19.63 9.20 16.01
N PHE A 169 -18.32 9.45 16.06
CA PHE A 169 -17.73 10.61 16.73
C PHE A 169 -17.03 11.51 15.73
N GLY A 170 -16.94 12.81 16.02
CA GLY A 170 -16.35 13.80 15.11
C GLY A 170 -15.24 14.66 15.73
N GLY A 171 -14.76 14.28 16.92
CA GLY A 171 -13.66 14.96 17.60
C GLY A 171 -12.39 14.12 17.62
N ASP A 172 -11.35 14.62 18.27
CA ASP A 172 -10.03 13.98 18.28
C ASP A 172 -10.01 12.58 18.92
N SER A 173 -10.93 12.31 19.86
CA SER A 173 -11.11 10.98 20.44
C SER A 173 -12.47 10.82 21.11
N GLU A 174 -12.91 9.58 21.28
CA GLU A 174 -14.06 9.18 22.08
C GLU A 174 -13.68 7.98 22.96
N THR A 175 -14.06 7.99 24.23
CA THR A 175 -13.93 6.81 25.08
C THR A 175 -15.27 6.10 25.14
N ILE A 176 -15.27 4.80 24.85
CA ILE A 176 -16.46 3.96 24.93
C ILE A 176 -16.23 2.82 25.92
N GLU A 177 -17.33 2.33 26.48
CA GLU A 177 -17.36 1.17 27.34
C GLU A 177 -18.44 0.22 26.83
N VAL A 178 -18.02 -0.92 26.31
CA VAL A 178 -18.90 -1.89 25.67
C VAL A 178 -18.43 -3.30 25.98
N ALA A 179 -19.36 -4.22 26.23
CA ALA A 179 -19.06 -5.58 26.70
C ALA A 179 -18.22 -5.65 28.00
N GLY A 180 -18.23 -4.61 28.83
CA GLY A 180 -17.36 -4.49 30.01
C GLY A 180 -15.90 -4.12 29.69
N VAL A 181 -15.59 -3.75 28.44
CA VAL A 181 -14.26 -3.30 28.02
C VAL A 181 -14.28 -1.80 27.76
N ARG A 182 -13.39 -1.07 28.44
CA ARG A 182 -13.13 0.35 28.18
C ARG A 182 -12.05 0.51 27.12
N LEU A 183 -12.38 1.22 26.04
CA LEU A 183 -11.47 1.51 24.92
C LEU A 183 -11.60 2.95 24.47
N GLN A 184 -10.54 3.48 23.86
CA GLN A 184 -10.50 4.81 23.28
C GLN A 184 -10.41 4.71 21.76
N LEU A 185 -11.35 5.35 21.07
CA LEU A 185 -11.29 5.61 19.62
C LEU A 185 -10.56 6.94 19.44
N ILE A 186 -9.50 6.97 18.65
CA ILE A 186 -8.64 8.14 18.47
C ILE A 186 -8.64 8.47 16.99
N HIS A 187 -9.09 9.66 16.61
CA HIS A 187 -8.99 10.10 15.22
C HIS A 187 -7.53 10.32 14.85
N THR A 188 -7.04 9.52 13.90
CA THR A 188 -5.66 9.47 13.44
C THR A 188 -5.68 9.54 11.91
N PRO A 189 -5.88 10.72 11.31
CA PRO A 189 -5.83 10.84 9.85
C PRO A 189 -4.42 10.53 9.34
N GLY A 190 -4.34 9.69 8.30
CA GLY A 190 -3.08 9.22 7.71
C GLY A 190 -3.34 8.49 6.41
N GLU A 191 -3.47 7.16 6.47
CA GLU A 191 -3.82 6.30 5.33
C GLU A 191 -5.09 6.80 4.61
N SER A 192 -6.08 7.19 5.42
CA SER A 192 -7.33 7.81 4.98
C SER A 192 -7.70 8.98 5.92
N PRO A 193 -8.50 9.95 5.45
CA PRO A 193 -8.92 11.09 6.27
C PRO A 193 -9.70 10.72 7.52
N GLU A 194 -10.45 9.61 7.47
CA GLU A 194 -11.31 9.12 8.54
C GLU A 194 -10.66 8.10 9.48
N ASN A 195 -9.40 7.71 9.23
CA ASN A 195 -8.74 6.65 9.98
C ASN A 195 -8.78 6.90 11.51
N ILE A 196 -9.05 5.83 12.25
CA ILE A 196 -9.00 5.83 13.71
C ILE A 196 -8.09 4.73 14.22
N ALA A 197 -7.37 5.05 15.30
CA ALA A 197 -6.73 4.06 16.14
C ALA A 197 -7.65 3.65 17.29
N VAL A 198 -7.63 2.37 17.66
CA VAL A 198 -8.29 1.86 18.87
C VAL A 198 -7.24 1.56 19.93
N TRP A 199 -7.41 2.15 21.11
CA TRP A 199 -6.51 1.98 22.25
C TRP A 199 -7.20 1.29 23.42
N ILE A 200 -6.60 0.19 23.87
CA ILE A 200 -7.09 -0.63 24.98
C ILE A 200 -6.14 -0.45 26.17
N GLY A 201 -6.31 0.66 26.90
CA GLY A 201 -5.35 1.11 27.91
C GLY A 201 -5.04 0.08 29.02
N ALA A 202 -6.04 -0.69 29.46
CA ALA A 202 -5.87 -1.71 30.50
C ALA A 202 -4.94 -2.87 30.09
N LYS A 203 -4.89 -3.18 28.78
CA LYS A 203 -4.03 -4.23 28.21
C LYS A 203 -2.83 -3.65 27.44
N ARG A 204 -2.77 -2.32 27.30
CA ARG A 204 -1.75 -1.56 26.55
C ARG A 204 -1.61 -2.02 25.09
N VAL A 205 -2.73 -2.34 24.45
CA VAL A 205 -2.78 -2.76 23.04
C VAL A 205 -3.29 -1.63 22.16
N LEU A 206 -2.55 -1.36 21.08
CA LEU A 206 -2.89 -0.39 20.04
C LEU A 206 -3.34 -1.10 18.75
N ILE A 207 -4.42 -0.63 18.14
CA ILE A 207 -4.88 -1.07 16.82
C ILE A 207 -4.89 0.19 15.94
N PRO A 208 -3.85 0.47 15.15
CA PRO A 208 -3.68 1.76 14.45
C PRO A 208 -4.48 1.90 13.15
N GLY A 209 -5.27 0.89 12.77
CA GLY A 209 -5.73 0.75 11.39
C GLY A 209 -4.53 0.57 10.46
N ASP A 210 -4.52 1.31 9.35
CA ASP A 210 -3.49 1.22 8.32
C ASP A 210 -2.43 2.33 8.41
N ASP A 211 -2.46 3.14 9.47
CA ASP A 211 -1.45 4.18 9.68
C ASP A 211 -0.06 3.62 10.00
N VAL A 212 0.05 2.31 10.27
CA VAL A 212 1.33 1.64 10.46
C VAL A 212 1.29 0.28 9.79
N LEU A 213 2.28 -0.02 8.96
CA LEU A 213 2.41 -1.28 8.25
C LEU A 213 3.86 -1.76 8.38
N LYS A 214 4.15 -3.06 8.16
CA LYS A 214 5.55 -3.52 8.05
C LYS A 214 6.09 -3.31 6.63
N SER A 215 5.92 -2.09 6.13
CA SER A 215 6.25 -1.66 4.77
C SER A 215 6.20 -0.14 4.70
N TYR A 216 7.08 0.48 3.91
CA TYR A 216 7.05 1.92 3.66
C TYR A 216 5.64 2.35 3.21
N PRO A 217 5.06 3.43 3.79
CA PRO A 217 3.68 3.82 3.54
C PRO A 217 3.47 4.19 2.09
N ASN A 218 2.30 3.84 1.56
CA ASN A 218 1.91 4.20 0.21
C ASN A 218 1.33 5.62 0.18
N LEU A 219 2.18 6.63 0.45
CA LEU A 219 1.76 8.04 0.50
C LEU A 219 1.13 8.51 -0.82
N SER A 220 1.67 8.04 -1.94
CA SER A 220 1.20 8.38 -3.29
C SER A 220 0.88 7.10 -4.07
N PRO A 221 -0.33 6.52 -3.89
CA PRO A 221 -0.70 5.25 -4.51
C PRO A 221 -0.62 5.29 -6.03
N ILE A 222 0.17 4.38 -6.61
CA ILE A 222 0.30 4.29 -8.08
C ILE A 222 -1.01 3.91 -8.76
N ARG A 223 -2.03 3.41 -8.05
CA ARG A 223 -3.41 3.24 -8.58
C ARG A 223 -4.10 4.56 -8.94
N GLY A 224 -3.50 5.71 -8.59
CA GLY A 224 -3.92 7.03 -9.02
C GLY A 224 -4.95 7.63 -8.08
N LEU A 225 -4.53 7.90 -6.84
CA LEU A 225 -5.29 8.63 -5.84
C LEU A 225 -4.58 9.93 -5.46
N LYS A 226 -5.26 10.76 -4.65
CA LYS A 226 -4.65 11.91 -3.99
C LYS A 226 -3.50 11.49 -3.08
N LEU A 227 -2.55 12.40 -2.88
CA LEU A 227 -1.54 12.24 -1.85
C LEU A 227 -2.22 12.09 -0.47
N ARG A 228 -1.71 11.13 0.30
CA ARG A 228 -2.02 11.00 1.73
C ARG A 228 -1.15 12.01 2.50
N PRO A 229 -1.74 13.02 3.17
CA PRO A 229 -0.97 14.15 3.70
C PRO A 229 0.07 13.71 4.75
N PRO A 230 1.38 13.82 4.46
CA PRO A 230 2.43 13.32 5.35
C PRO A 230 2.39 13.96 6.74
N GLU A 231 2.08 15.25 6.83
CA GLU A 231 2.06 16.02 8.08
C GLU A 231 0.98 15.51 9.04
N ARG A 232 -0.19 15.17 8.49
CA ARG A 232 -1.30 14.61 9.27
C ARG A 232 -0.94 13.22 9.80
N TRP A 233 -0.33 12.41 8.93
CA TRP A 233 0.10 11.07 9.29
C TRP A 233 1.20 11.10 10.37
N ILE A 234 2.19 11.99 10.25
CA ILE A 234 3.23 12.22 11.27
C ILE A 234 2.60 12.58 12.62
N ALA A 235 1.64 13.53 12.63
CA ALA A 235 0.95 13.93 13.85
C ALA A 235 0.15 12.78 14.48
N SER A 236 -0.47 11.93 13.66
CA SER A 236 -1.15 10.71 14.11
C SER A 236 -0.18 9.70 14.74
N LEU A 237 1.01 9.52 14.15
CA LEU A 237 2.06 8.65 14.70
C LEU A 237 2.61 9.16 16.03
N ASP A 238 2.77 10.47 16.20
CA ASP A 238 3.16 11.05 17.49
C ASP A 238 2.13 10.79 18.58
N ARG A 239 0.83 10.89 18.25
CA ARG A 239 -0.25 10.56 19.19
C ARG A 239 -0.22 9.09 19.59
N MET A 240 0.02 8.19 18.63
CA MET A 240 0.14 6.76 18.89
C MET A 240 1.38 6.42 19.74
N LEU A 241 2.52 7.06 19.49
CA LEU A 241 3.75 6.90 20.29
C LEU A 241 3.56 7.29 21.76
N ALA A 242 2.75 8.33 22.02
CA ALA A 242 2.46 8.78 23.38
C ALA A 242 1.70 7.74 24.22
N LEU A 243 0.99 6.79 23.59
CA LEU A 243 0.27 5.71 24.28
C LEU A 243 1.22 4.66 24.90
N ASN A 244 2.44 4.56 24.37
CA ASN A 244 3.50 3.66 24.85
C ASN A 244 3.08 2.17 24.83
N ALA A 245 2.34 1.75 23.80
CA ALA A 245 1.75 0.41 23.70
C ALA A 245 2.75 -0.75 23.91
N ASP A 246 2.29 -1.83 24.53
CA ASP A 246 3.08 -3.06 24.73
C ASP A 246 2.92 -4.04 23.56
N ALA A 247 1.83 -3.90 22.78
CA ALA A 247 1.59 -4.64 21.55
C ALA A 247 0.75 -3.80 20.57
N MET A 248 0.91 -4.06 19.28
CA MET A 248 0.22 -3.38 18.19
C MET A 248 -0.35 -4.37 17.19
N VAL A 249 -1.63 -4.20 16.82
CA VAL A 249 -2.33 -4.99 15.79
C VAL A 249 -2.74 -4.05 14.67
N GLN A 250 -1.85 -3.86 13.72
CA GLN A 250 -2.15 -3.07 12.54
C GLN A 250 -3.09 -3.80 11.57
N GLY A 251 -3.68 -3.05 10.64
CA GLY A 251 -4.70 -3.55 9.71
C GLY A 251 -4.20 -4.63 8.75
N HIS A 252 -2.89 -4.78 8.57
CA HIS A 252 -2.30 -5.82 7.71
C HIS A 252 -1.02 -6.44 8.30
N MET A 253 -0.58 -7.60 7.79
CA MET A 253 0.64 -8.30 8.26
C MET A 253 0.53 -8.77 9.73
N ARG A 254 1.56 -9.41 10.29
CA ARG A 254 1.48 -9.94 11.66
C ARG A 254 1.62 -8.82 12.71
N PRO A 255 0.95 -8.90 13.86
CA PRO A 255 1.11 -7.96 14.97
C PRO A 255 2.57 -7.73 15.38
N VAL A 256 2.83 -6.56 15.96
CA VAL A 256 4.11 -6.21 16.60
C VAL A 256 3.96 -6.39 18.11
N LEU A 257 4.80 -7.24 18.71
CA LEU A 257 4.71 -7.59 20.13
C LEU A 257 5.95 -7.09 20.87
N GLY A 258 5.73 -6.54 22.07
CA GLY A 258 6.78 -5.99 22.91
C GLY A 258 6.86 -4.47 22.78
N ARG A 259 6.89 -3.78 23.91
CA ARG A 259 6.88 -2.31 23.99
C ARG A 259 7.98 -1.65 23.16
N ASP A 260 9.21 -2.13 23.30
CA ASP A 260 10.35 -1.54 22.61
C ASP A 260 10.24 -1.70 21.09
N GLU A 261 9.72 -2.84 20.64
CA GLU A 261 9.52 -3.11 19.22
C GLU A 261 8.34 -2.28 18.64
N VAL A 262 7.25 -2.12 19.39
CA VAL A 262 6.16 -1.20 19.01
C VAL A 262 6.64 0.24 18.94
N ARG A 263 7.41 0.68 19.95
CA ARG A 263 8.02 2.01 19.96
C ARG A 263 8.93 2.22 18.75
N ARG A 264 9.77 1.23 18.43
CA ARG A 264 10.64 1.25 17.25
C ARG A 264 9.83 1.33 15.97
N ALA A 265 8.82 0.47 15.79
CA ALA A 265 7.97 0.45 14.60
C ALA A 265 7.36 1.83 14.32
N LEU A 266 6.73 2.42 15.32
CA LEU A 266 6.11 3.75 15.20
C LEU A 266 7.15 4.87 14.99
N THR A 267 8.29 4.81 15.67
CA THR A 267 9.37 5.79 15.55
C THR A 267 9.97 5.76 14.15
N ASP A 268 10.36 4.58 13.67
CA ASP A 268 10.91 4.39 12.33
C ASP A 268 9.89 4.86 11.28
N TYR A 269 8.60 4.49 11.42
CA TYR A 269 7.55 4.91 10.48
C TYR A 269 7.43 6.43 10.36
N ARG A 270 7.32 7.12 11.50
CA ARG A 270 7.22 8.58 11.56
C ARG A 270 8.46 9.25 11.01
N ASP A 271 9.64 8.80 11.42
CA ASP A 271 10.91 9.42 11.06
C ASP A 271 11.21 9.17 9.58
N GLY A 272 10.80 8.03 9.02
CA GLY A 272 10.86 7.73 7.60
C GLY A 272 10.01 8.69 6.75
N ILE A 273 8.73 8.89 7.11
CA ILE A 273 7.85 9.84 6.43
C ILE A 273 8.40 11.27 6.56
N SER A 274 8.79 11.67 7.77
CA SER A 274 9.31 13.02 8.06
C SER A 274 10.57 13.32 7.27
N THR A 275 11.49 12.36 7.19
CA THR A 275 12.74 12.49 6.42
C THR A 275 12.46 12.75 4.94
N VAL A 276 11.54 11.99 4.34
CA VAL A 276 11.19 12.15 2.92
C VAL A 276 10.48 13.47 2.68
N LEU A 277 9.57 13.88 3.58
CA LEU A 277 8.92 15.19 3.51
C LEU A 277 9.94 16.33 3.56
N ASP A 278 10.78 16.35 4.60
CA ASP A 278 11.73 17.44 4.85
C ASP A 278 12.74 17.58 3.71
N GLN A 279 13.33 16.47 3.24
CA GLN A 279 14.28 16.50 2.14
C GLN A 279 13.61 16.95 0.83
N THR A 280 12.39 16.49 0.56
CA THR A 280 11.64 16.91 -0.64
C THR A 280 11.36 18.40 -0.61
N LEU A 281 10.84 18.92 0.50
CA LEU A 281 10.55 20.36 0.66
C LEU A 281 11.82 21.21 0.60
N ALA A 282 12.93 20.73 1.16
CA ALA A 282 14.22 21.40 1.06
C ALA A 282 14.71 21.50 -0.39
N GLY A 283 14.58 20.42 -1.16
CA GLY A 283 14.96 20.42 -2.58
C GLY A 283 14.04 21.26 -3.46
N ILE A 284 12.73 21.28 -3.20
CA ILE A 284 11.77 22.19 -3.87
C ILE A 284 12.20 23.65 -3.67
N ARG A 285 12.57 24.05 -2.45
CA ARG A 285 13.08 25.40 -2.17
C ARG A 285 14.36 25.75 -2.91
N GLN A 286 15.14 24.74 -3.30
CA GLN A 286 16.36 24.89 -4.10
C GLN A 286 16.09 24.86 -5.61
N GLY A 287 14.83 24.76 -6.03
CA GLY A 287 14.45 24.69 -7.44
C GLY A 287 14.73 23.32 -8.09
N ARG A 288 14.89 22.26 -7.28
CA ARG A 288 15.06 20.90 -7.80
C ARG A 288 13.76 20.40 -8.41
N THR A 289 13.86 19.72 -9.54
CA THR A 289 12.74 19.07 -10.22
C THR A 289 12.34 17.77 -9.51
N PRO A 290 11.13 17.24 -9.78
CA PRO A 290 10.73 15.93 -9.24
C PRO A 290 11.70 14.80 -9.60
N ASP A 291 12.23 14.82 -10.83
CA ASP A 291 13.11 13.77 -11.35
C ASP A 291 14.51 13.83 -10.72
N GLU A 292 15.00 15.01 -10.36
CA GLU A 292 16.23 15.14 -9.55
C GLU A 292 15.98 14.68 -8.11
N LEU A 293 14.85 15.08 -7.51
CA LEU A 293 14.54 14.77 -6.12
C LEU A 293 14.42 13.26 -5.87
N VAL A 294 13.85 12.49 -6.80
CA VAL A 294 13.82 11.03 -6.67
C VAL A 294 15.21 10.39 -6.68
N GLN A 295 16.25 11.09 -7.18
CA GLN A 295 17.65 10.63 -7.13
C GLN A 295 18.37 11.07 -5.85
N GLU A 296 17.94 12.18 -5.25
CA GLU A 296 18.62 12.80 -4.11
C GLU A 296 18.02 12.41 -2.75
N VAL A 297 16.69 12.30 -2.66
CA VAL A 297 15.99 12.03 -1.41
C VAL A 297 16.19 10.58 -0.99
N ARG A 298 16.75 10.36 0.20
CA ARG A 298 17.06 9.03 0.73
C ARG A 298 16.82 8.96 2.23
N LEU A 299 16.33 7.81 2.69
CA LEU A 299 16.35 7.46 4.11
C LEU A 299 17.80 7.26 4.57
N SER A 300 18.08 7.50 5.85
CA SER A 300 19.37 7.13 6.42
C SER A 300 19.59 5.61 6.33
N PRO A 301 20.83 5.09 6.35
CA PRO A 301 21.07 3.65 6.30
C PRO A 301 20.31 2.86 7.37
N GLU A 302 20.14 3.43 8.57
CA GLU A 302 19.42 2.82 9.69
C GLU A 302 17.92 2.71 9.40
N LEU A 303 17.29 3.79 8.90
CA LEU A 303 15.88 3.79 8.51
C LEU A 303 15.64 2.91 7.28
N ALA A 304 16.51 2.97 6.27
CA ALA A 304 16.42 2.13 5.08
C ALA A 304 16.55 0.63 5.39
N ALA A 305 17.26 0.26 6.46
CA ALA A 305 17.37 -1.10 6.94
C ALA A 305 16.22 -1.52 7.88
N SER A 306 15.34 -0.60 8.27
CA SER A 306 14.21 -0.92 9.15
C SER A 306 13.25 -1.89 8.47
N PRO A 307 12.81 -2.97 9.14
CA PRO A 307 11.81 -3.88 8.59
C PRO A 307 10.45 -3.19 8.35
N TYR A 308 10.21 -2.03 8.98
CA TYR A 308 8.97 -1.26 8.86
C TYR A 308 8.98 -0.28 7.68
N LEU A 309 10.14 -0.07 7.04
CA LEU A 309 10.33 0.90 5.95
C LEU A 309 10.83 0.24 4.66
N GLN A 310 10.82 -1.09 4.59
CA GLN A 310 11.06 -1.78 3.32
C GLN A 310 9.95 -1.44 2.32
N GLU A 311 10.30 -1.13 1.08
CA GLU A 311 9.37 -0.63 0.06
C GLU A 311 8.52 -1.74 -0.59
N TYR A 312 7.89 -2.61 0.21
CA TYR A 312 7.04 -3.69 -0.33
C TYR A 312 5.74 -3.16 -0.96
N TYR A 313 5.26 -1.99 -0.53
CA TYR A 313 3.97 -1.43 -0.92
C TYR A 313 4.09 0.02 -1.41
N GLY A 314 4.44 0.96 -0.55
CA GLY A 314 4.82 2.31 -0.95
C GLY A 314 6.27 2.41 -1.41
N SER A 315 6.64 3.58 -1.94
CA SER A 315 8.03 3.91 -2.26
C SER A 315 8.35 5.36 -1.92
N VAL A 316 9.58 5.62 -1.47
CA VAL A 316 10.20 6.93 -1.30
C VAL A 316 10.10 7.75 -2.59
N ALA A 317 10.46 7.17 -3.74
CA ALA A 317 10.43 7.89 -5.01
C ALA A 317 9.01 8.35 -5.39
N TRP A 318 7.99 7.54 -5.07
CA TRP A 318 6.60 7.91 -5.33
C TRP A 318 6.09 8.95 -4.33
N ALA A 319 6.48 8.83 -3.06
CA ALA A 319 6.19 9.83 -2.04
C ALA A 319 6.77 11.20 -2.42
N VAL A 320 8.03 11.26 -2.87
CA VAL A 320 8.68 12.49 -3.38
C VAL A 320 7.85 13.13 -4.49
N ARG A 321 7.44 12.34 -5.50
CA ARG A 321 6.61 12.85 -6.61
C ARG A 321 5.26 13.35 -6.15
N GLY A 322 4.60 12.61 -5.26
CA GLY A 322 3.31 13.00 -4.70
C GLY A 322 3.40 14.29 -3.87
N ILE A 323 4.41 14.40 -3.00
CA ILE A 323 4.67 15.60 -2.19
C ILE A 323 4.97 16.79 -3.08
N TYR A 324 5.83 16.63 -4.09
CA TYR A 324 6.10 17.71 -5.04
C TYR A 324 4.82 18.17 -5.74
N ALA A 325 4.03 17.23 -6.27
CA ALA A 325 2.79 17.53 -6.97
C ALA A 325 1.75 18.24 -6.08
N ASP A 326 1.68 17.88 -4.80
CA ASP A 326 0.77 18.50 -3.83
C ASP A 326 1.21 19.93 -3.46
N TYR A 327 2.51 20.14 -3.24
CA TYR A 327 3.05 21.42 -2.76
C TYR A 327 3.24 22.48 -3.85
N VAL A 328 3.72 22.09 -5.03
CA VAL A 328 4.09 23.02 -6.11
C VAL A 328 3.48 22.67 -7.46
N GLY A 329 2.62 21.65 -7.51
CA GLY A 329 1.88 21.27 -8.71
C GLY A 329 2.70 20.43 -9.69
N TRP A 330 2.18 20.31 -10.92
CA TRP A 330 2.77 19.47 -11.97
C TRP A 330 4.00 20.08 -12.65
N PHE A 331 4.14 21.41 -12.60
CA PHE A 331 5.17 22.13 -13.35
C PHE A 331 6.52 22.06 -12.63
N ASP A 332 7.53 21.60 -13.34
CA ASP A 332 8.88 21.37 -12.83
C ASP A 332 9.78 22.63 -12.86
N GLY A 333 9.25 23.75 -13.35
CA GLY A 333 10.02 24.99 -13.52
C GLY A 333 10.75 25.10 -14.86
N ASN A 334 10.81 24.04 -15.67
CA ASN A 334 11.45 24.06 -16.99
C ASN A 334 10.47 24.59 -18.04
N ALA A 335 10.75 25.76 -18.63
CA ALA A 335 9.90 26.38 -19.64
C ALA A 335 9.59 25.46 -20.85
N THR A 336 10.48 24.52 -21.18
CA THR A 336 10.25 23.53 -22.26
C THR A 336 9.06 22.63 -21.97
N ASN A 337 8.79 22.35 -20.69
CA ASN A 337 7.73 21.47 -20.23
C ASN A 337 6.40 22.20 -20.01
N LEU A 338 6.34 23.52 -20.22
CA LEU A 338 5.09 24.28 -20.11
C LEU A 338 4.10 23.91 -21.22
N ASN A 339 4.61 23.72 -22.45
CA ASN A 339 3.83 23.31 -23.62
C ASN A 339 4.65 22.30 -24.45
N PRO A 340 4.85 21.07 -23.94
CA PRO A 340 5.67 20.09 -24.62
C PRO A 340 5.02 19.68 -25.95
N LEU A 341 5.86 19.21 -26.88
CA LEU A 341 5.36 18.54 -28.08
C LEU A 341 4.40 17.40 -27.70
N PRO A 342 3.33 17.17 -28.50
CA PRO A 342 2.51 15.98 -28.35
C PRO A 342 3.39 14.71 -28.40
N PRO A 343 3.09 13.66 -27.61
CA PRO A 343 3.93 12.46 -27.53
C PRO A 343 4.32 11.87 -28.90
N ALA A 344 3.35 11.71 -29.81
CA ALA A 344 3.61 11.21 -31.18
C ALA A 344 4.57 12.12 -31.97
N GLY A 345 4.43 13.44 -31.84
CA GLY A 345 5.32 14.40 -32.52
C GLY A 345 6.74 14.39 -31.97
N ARG A 346 6.93 14.16 -30.67
CA ARG A 346 8.26 13.98 -30.08
C ARG A 346 8.86 12.63 -30.52
N ALA A 347 8.08 11.56 -30.45
CA ALA A 347 8.49 10.22 -30.83
C ALA A 347 8.98 10.13 -32.28
N ALA A 348 8.27 10.72 -33.23
CA ALA A 348 8.66 10.74 -34.65
C ALA A 348 10.08 11.31 -34.85
N ARG A 349 10.42 12.40 -34.16
CA ARG A 349 11.74 13.04 -34.25
C ARG A 349 12.84 12.18 -33.61
N MET A 350 12.55 11.54 -32.48
CA MET A 350 13.49 10.63 -31.82
C MET A 350 13.76 9.39 -32.69
N ILE A 351 12.73 8.85 -33.34
CA ILE A 351 12.85 7.72 -34.26
C ILE A 351 13.68 8.10 -35.49
N GLU A 352 13.46 9.28 -36.08
CA GLU A 352 14.30 9.79 -37.17
C GLU A 352 15.77 9.87 -36.76
N MET A 353 16.08 10.45 -35.59
CA MET A 353 17.45 10.52 -35.06
C MET A 353 18.07 9.14 -34.80
N ALA A 354 17.25 8.13 -34.47
CA ALA A 354 17.70 6.76 -34.31
C ALA A 354 17.93 6.04 -35.64
N GLY A 355 17.69 6.67 -36.80
CA GLY A 355 17.81 6.03 -38.11
C GLY A 355 16.54 5.27 -38.52
N GLY A 356 15.37 5.78 -38.13
CA GLY A 356 14.07 5.21 -38.44
C GLY A 356 13.62 4.12 -37.45
N PRO A 357 12.43 3.53 -37.66
CA PRO A 357 11.86 2.53 -36.75
C PRO A 357 12.80 1.35 -36.48
N ASP A 358 13.44 0.81 -37.53
CA ASP A 358 14.40 -0.30 -37.41
C ASP A 358 15.62 0.07 -36.56
N GLY A 359 16.13 1.29 -36.73
CA GLY A 359 17.27 1.78 -35.95
C GLY A 359 16.93 2.02 -34.48
N MET A 360 15.69 2.43 -34.18
CA MET A 360 15.18 2.54 -32.81
C MET A 360 15.01 1.15 -32.18
N LEU A 361 14.38 0.22 -32.90
CA LEU A 361 14.17 -1.16 -32.44
C LEU A 361 15.51 -1.87 -32.16
N ALA A 362 16.50 -1.70 -33.04
CA ALA A 362 17.84 -2.26 -32.86
C ALA A 362 18.53 -1.74 -31.59
N ARG A 363 18.42 -0.43 -31.31
CA ARG A 363 18.96 0.18 -30.07
C ARG A 363 18.23 -0.31 -28.83
N ALA A 364 16.91 -0.43 -28.89
CA ALA A 364 16.13 -0.99 -27.80
C ALA A 364 16.52 -2.46 -27.54
N GLY A 365 16.78 -3.24 -28.59
CA GLY A 365 17.28 -4.61 -28.47
C GLY A 365 18.68 -4.67 -27.83
N GLN A 366 19.56 -3.72 -28.17
CA GLN A 366 20.87 -3.58 -27.52
C GLN A 366 20.75 -3.20 -26.04
N ALA A 367 19.81 -2.31 -25.69
CA ALA A 367 19.53 -1.93 -24.31
C ALA A 367 19.08 -3.17 -23.49
N ILE A 368 18.19 -4.00 -24.02
CA ILE A 368 17.86 -5.31 -23.40
C ILE A 368 19.12 -6.17 -23.22
N ALA A 369 19.92 -6.33 -24.27
CA ALA A 369 21.10 -7.20 -24.24
C ALA A 369 22.19 -6.73 -23.24
N THR A 370 22.17 -5.46 -22.86
CA THR A 370 23.12 -4.84 -21.92
C THR A 370 22.53 -4.63 -20.52
N GLY A 371 21.29 -5.05 -20.28
CA GLY A 371 20.61 -4.92 -18.99
C GLY A 371 19.98 -3.56 -18.72
N ASP A 372 19.96 -2.65 -19.70
CA ASP A 372 19.33 -1.33 -19.58
C ASP A 372 17.84 -1.40 -19.93
N PHE A 373 17.08 -2.12 -19.09
CA PHE A 373 15.69 -2.46 -19.36
C PHE A 373 14.75 -1.26 -19.31
N GLN A 374 15.02 -0.29 -18.42
CA GLN A 374 14.23 0.93 -18.35
C GLN A 374 14.37 1.74 -19.64
N TRP A 375 15.60 1.89 -20.14
CA TRP A 375 15.83 2.56 -21.41
C TRP A 375 15.21 1.80 -22.59
N ALA A 376 15.32 0.47 -22.61
CA ALA A 376 14.66 -0.35 -23.63
C ALA A 376 13.14 -0.12 -23.69
N ALA A 377 12.48 -0.02 -22.54
CA ALA A 377 11.04 0.27 -22.45
C ALA A 377 10.70 1.68 -22.99
N GLU A 378 11.52 2.69 -22.66
CA GLU A 378 11.33 4.07 -23.14
C GLU A 378 11.52 4.20 -24.66
N LEU A 379 12.49 3.46 -25.22
CA LEU A 379 12.68 3.40 -26.67
C LEU A 379 11.51 2.70 -27.37
N ALA A 380 10.97 1.64 -26.78
CA ALA A 380 9.76 1.00 -27.28
C ALA A 380 8.54 1.93 -27.21
N ASP A 381 8.43 2.77 -26.17
CA ASP A 381 7.35 3.76 -26.06
C ASP A 381 7.38 4.79 -27.19
N CYS A 382 8.55 5.14 -27.72
CA CYS A 382 8.62 5.99 -28.91
C CYS A 382 7.94 5.32 -30.11
N LEU A 383 8.21 4.03 -30.35
CA LEU A 383 7.58 3.28 -31.46
C LEU A 383 6.07 3.17 -31.25
N LEU A 384 5.64 2.79 -30.04
CA LEU A 384 4.23 2.60 -29.70
C LEU A 384 3.41 3.91 -29.69
N ALA A 385 4.06 5.06 -29.50
CA ALA A 385 3.41 6.36 -29.63
C ALA A 385 3.00 6.69 -31.07
N LEU A 386 3.61 6.06 -32.09
CA LEU A 386 3.25 6.19 -33.50
C LEU A 386 2.33 5.06 -33.97
N ASP A 387 2.64 3.83 -33.56
CA ASP A 387 1.84 2.64 -33.86
C ASP A 387 1.67 1.78 -32.60
N PRO A 388 0.57 1.94 -31.86
CA PRO A 388 0.28 1.13 -30.66
C PRO A 388 0.14 -0.37 -30.92
N ALA A 389 -0.03 -0.77 -32.19
CA ALA A 389 -0.18 -2.15 -32.63
C ALA A 389 1.13 -2.78 -33.15
N ASP A 390 2.25 -2.04 -33.17
CA ASP A 390 3.55 -2.56 -33.62
C ASP A 390 3.97 -3.77 -32.78
N ALA A 391 3.89 -4.96 -33.39
CA ALA A 391 4.14 -6.23 -32.70
C ALA A 391 5.57 -6.33 -32.15
N ALA A 392 6.56 -5.81 -32.88
CA ALA A 392 7.96 -5.88 -32.48
C ALA A 392 8.23 -4.96 -31.29
N ALA A 393 7.70 -3.73 -31.32
CA ALA A 393 7.81 -2.78 -30.21
C ALA A 393 7.07 -3.28 -28.96
N ARG A 394 5.86 -3.85 -29.12
CA ARG A 394 5.09 -4.45 -28.02
C ARG A 394 5.85 -5.61 -27.36
N GLN A 395 6.38 -6.54 -28.17
CA GLN A 395 7.16 -7.67 -27.66
C GLN A 395 8.42 -7.21 -26.94
N LEU A 396 9.11 -6.20 -27.47
CA LEU A 396 10.30 -5.65 -26.84
C LEU A 396 9.98 -4.99 -25.50
N LYS A 397 8.92 -4.16 -25.46
CA LYS A 397 8.46 -3.53 -24.22
C LYS A 397 8.04 -4.58 -23.20
N ALA A 398 7.29 -5.62 -23.60
CA ALA A 398 6.92 -6.71 -22.70
C ALA A 398 8.14 -7.37 -22.05
N ARG A 399 9.18 -7.68 -22.83
CA ARG A 399 10.45 -8.21 -22.32
C ARG A 399 11.12 -7.26 -21.33
N ALA A 400 11.21 -5.97 -21.66
CA ALA A 400 11.78 -4.95 -20.79
C ALA A 400 11.05 -4.86 -19.44
N LEU A 401 9.72 -4.79 -19.48
CA LEU A 401 8.89 -4.69 -18.27
C LEU A 401 8.94 -5.98 -17.45
N THR A 402 9.03 -7.16 -18.08
CA THR A 402 9.26 -8.42 -17.36
C THR A 402 10.58 -8.39 -16.59
N GLU A 403 11.68 -7.98 -17.23
CA GLU A 403 12.99 -7.88 -16.57
C GLU A 403 13.00 -6.83 -15.45
N LEU A 404 12.30 -5.70 -15.62
CA LEU A 404 12.12 -4.71 -14.56
C LEU A 404 11.31 -5.27 -13.39
N GLY A 405 10.20 -5.94 -13.68
CA GLY A 405 9.31 -6.55 -12.69
C GLY A 405 9.99 -7.64 -11.88
N GLU A 406 10.76 -8.52 -12.52
CA GLU A 406 11.48 -9.60 -11.85
C GLU A 406 12.56 -9.12 -10.88
N ARG A 407 12.99 -7.85 -10.98
CA ARG A 407 13.97 -7.22 -10.07
C ARG A 407 13.34 -6.31 -9.02
N GLN A 408 12.01 -6.18 -9.00
CA GLN A 408 11.32 -5.33 -8.05
C GLN A 408 11.19 -5.98 -6.67
N LEU A 409 11.52 -5.20 -5.64
CA LEU A 409 11.10 -5.43 -4.26
C LEU A 409 9.64 -5.04 -4.05
N ASN A 410 9.21 -3.94 -4.65
CA ASN A 410 7.87 -3.40 -4.46
C ASN A 410 6.83 -4.24 -5.21
N ALA A 411 5.89 -4.84 -4.47
CA ALA A 411 4.88 -5.72 -5.04
C ALA A 411 3.98 -4.99 -6.04
N THR A 412 3.61 -3.75 -5.73
CA THR A 412 2.69 -2.99 -6.59
C THR A 412 3.34 -2.60 -7.90
N ALA A 413 4.62 -2.18 -7.86
CA ALA A 413 5.41 -1.93 -9.05
C ALA A 413 5.59 -3.21 -9.87
N ARG A 414 5.99 -4.30 -9.20
CA ARG A 414 6.19 -5.60 -9.82
C ARG A 414 4.95 -6.05 -10.57
N ASN A 415 3.81 -6.07 -9.88
CA ASN A 415 2.56 -6.52 -10.45
C ASN A 415 2.12 -5.63 -11.63
N TYR A 416 2.32 -4.32 -11.53
CA TYR A 416 2.03 -3.39 -12.62
C TYR A 416 2.89 -3.68 -13.85
N TYR A 417 4.20 -3.87 -13.68
CA TYR A 417 5.11 -4.22 -14.76
C TYR A 417 4.70 -5.51 -15.47
N LEU A 418 4.44 -6.57 -14.71
CA LEU A 418 4.11 -7.87 -15.28
C LEU A 418 2.72 -7.92 -15.93
N THR A 419 1.74 -7.22 -15.36
CA THR A 419 0.40 -7.14 -15.97
C THR A 419 0.42 -6.36 -17.28
N THR A 420 1.17 -5.26 -17.34
CA THR A 420 1.39 -4.55 -18.61
C THR A 420 2.16 -5.42 -19.61
N ALA A 421 3.17 -6.18 -19.18
CA ALA A 421 3.87 -7.12 -20.06
C ALA A 421 2.93 -8.18 -20.65
N GLN A 422 2.10 -8.82 -19.83
CA GLN A 422 1.10 -9.80 -20.28
C GLN A 422 0.08 -9.20 -21.26
N PHE A 423 -0.37 -7.97 -21.00
CA PHE A 423 -1.25 -7.23 -21.91
C PHE A 423 -0.59 -6.95 -23.26
N LEU A 424 0.69 -6.57 -23.27
CA LEU A 424 1.44 -6.31 -24.49
C LEU A 424 1.61 -7.57 -25.34
N GLU A 425 1.78 -8.73 -24.71
CA GLU A 425 1.86 -10.06 -25.34
C GLU A 425 0.51 -10.60 -25.84
N GLY A 426 -0.60 -10.02 -25.41
CA GLY A 426 -1.96 -10.50 -25.75
C GLY A 426 -2.47 -11.64 -24.86
N SER A 427 -1.84 -11.84 -23.71
CA SER A 427 -2.11 -12.95 -22.76
C SER A 427 -3.08 -12.56 -21.62
N ALA A 428 -3.61 -11.34 -21.59
CA ALA A 428 -4.43 -10.81 -20.49
C ALA A 428 -5.68 -10.05 -20.94
#